data_AF-A0A833L636-F1
#
_entry.id   AF-A0A833L636-F1
#
_cell.length_a   1.000
_cell.length_b   1.000
_cell.length_c   1.000
_cell.angle_alpha   90.00
_cell.angle_beta   90.00
_cell.angle_gamma   90.00
#
_symmetry.space_group_name_H-M   'P 1'
#
loop_
_entity.id
_entity.type
_entity.pdbx_description
1 polymer ?
#
loop_
_entity_poly.entity_id
_entity_poly.type
_entity_poly.pdbx_seq_one_letter_code
_entity_poly.pdbx_strand_id
1 'polypeptide(L)'
;MIGTRQSGHRRLLPHAIAGGLLIALTGTILPTTLLAAEIIGLAESVTNRVTGDISGIRRELAPDADVHRNEIIRTEAQSATRLRFADRSDLRLGPQAQIRLDAFVFSGNAGSAMNLSRGALRFVSGNGPTGSYQIKTPVATIGLRGTGVDVVLRSGRVFVTLLEGAARVCVGGGQCTDLVNRCDYVEAGGGRAQPARPLNSTVPTFNSACSGTGCGQVVCASSAAAPSPSPSRAGTPAAPGYDPTGGSAKGGDGSSSGGGGKGR
;
A
#
# COMPACT_ATOMS: atom_id res chain seq x y z
N MET A 1 -82.04 -71.80 -44.14
CA MET A 1 -80.72 -72.22 -43.62
C MET A 1 -80.10 -71.01 -42.92
N ILE A 2 -79.77 -71.16 -41.62
CA ILE A 2 -78.59 -70.61 -40.91
C ILE A 2 -78.36 -69.08 -41.12
N GLY A 3 -78.64 -68.14 -40.21
CA GLY A 3 -78.31 -68.08 -38.78
C GLY A 3 -76.80 -67.84 -38.61
N THR A 4 -76.29 -66.62 -38.39
CA THR A 4 -75.69 -66.16 -37.11
C THR A 4 -75.25 -64.68 -37.23
N ARG A 5 -75.62 -63.78 -36.30
CA ARG A 5 -74.84 -63.34 -35.10
C ARG A 5 -73.50 -62.67 -35.48
N GLN A 6 -73.00 -61.57 -34.91
CA GLN A 6 -73.26 -60.81 -33.67
C GLN A 6 -72.31 -59.58 -33.68
N SER A 7 -72.63 -58.56 -32.87
CA SER A 7 -71.74 -57.67 -32.07
C SER A 7 -70.45 -57.09 -32.68
N GLY A 8 -70.08 -55.82 -32.54
CA GLY A 8 -70.47 -54.78 -31.60
C GLY A 8 -69.32 -53.77 -31.44
N HIS A 9 -69.68 -52.59 -30.91
CA HIS A 9 -68.83 -51.60 -30.22
C HIS A 9 -67.80 -50.76 -31.01
N ARG A 10 -68.29 -49.56 -31.39
CA ARG A 10 -67.80 -48.21 -31.03
C ARG A 10 -66.33 -48.07 -30.55
N ARG A 11 -65.60 -47.13 -31.17
CA ARG A 11 -64.90 -45.96 -30.55
C ARG A 11 -64.17 -45.17 -31.68
N LEU A 12 -64.62 -43.95 -31.99
CA LEU A 12 -64.12 -42.62 -31.54
C LEU A 12 -62.81 -42.14 -32.22
N LEU A 13 -62.98 -41.15 -33.12
CA LEU A 13 -62.17 -39.95 -33.51
C LEU A 13 -60.63 -40.04 -33.68
N PRO A 14 -60.06 -39.34 -34.71
CA PRO A 14 -59.55 -37.96 -34.53
C PRO A 14 -59.87 -37.03 -35.72
N HIS A 15 -60.29 -35.78 -35.50
CA HIS A 15 -59.50 -34.56 -35.23
C HIS A 15 -58.73 -34.01 -36.44
N ALA A 16 -59.14 -32.80 -36.81
CA ALA A 16 -58.76 -32.01 -37.97
C ALA A 16 -57.32 -31.47 -37.87
N ILE A 17 -56.68 -31.38 -39.04
CA ILE A 17 -55.38 -30.74 -39.25
C ILE A 17 -55.63 -29.24 -39.44
N ALA A 18 -55.12 -28.41 -38.53
CA ALA A 18 -55.02 -26.97 -38.70
C ALA A 18 -53.56 -26.55 -38.53
N GLY A 19 -52.98 -25.96 -39.58
CA GLY A 19 -51.58 -25.57 -39.66
C GLY A 19 -51.22 -24.43 -38.69
N GLY A 20 -50.14 -24.62 -37.95
CA GLY A 20 -49.53 -23.60 -37.09
C GLY A 20 -48.15 -23.21 -37.62
N LEU A 21 -48.00 -21.93 -37.98
CA LEU A 21 -46.75 -21.27 -38.31
C LEU A 21 -45.87 -21.19 -37.05
N LEU A 22 -44.83 -22.03 -36.96
CA LEU A 22 -43.80 -21.94 -35.93
C LEU A 22 -42.83 -20.79 -36.25
N ILE A 23 -42.96 -19.67 -35.55
CA ILE A 23 -41.92 -18.64 -35.48
C ILE A 23 -40.94 -19.08 -34.38
N ALA A 24 -39.78 -19.60 -34.79
CA ALA A 24 -38.70 -19.94 -33.89
C ALA A 24 -37.99 -18.66 -33.41
N LEU A 25 -38.31 -18.19 -32.20
CA LEU A 25 -37.59 -17.13 -31.51
C LEU A 25 -36.22 -17.67 -31.06
N THR A 26 -35.18 -17.51 -31.88
CA THR A 26 -33.80 -17.79 -31.47
C THR A 26 -33.31 -16.66 -30.56
N GLY A 27 -33.45 -16.84 -29.25
CA GLY A 27 -32.88 -15.94 -28.26
C GLY A 27 -31.36 -15.95 -28.33
N THR A 28 -30.75 -14.85 -28.77
CA THR A 28 -29.31 -14.64 -28.73
C THR A 28 -28.88 -14.40 -27.28
N ILE A 29 -28.32 -15.45 -26.67
CA ILE A 29 -27.69 -15.34 -25.35
C ILE A 29 -26.37 -14.58 -25.56
N LEU A 30 -26.36 -13.29 -25.24
CA LEU A 30 -25.13 -12.51 -25.16
C LEU A 30 -24.30 -13.07 -23.98
N PRO A 31 -23.06 -13.52 -24.20
CA PRO A 31 -22.20 -13.96 -23.11
C PRO A 31 -21.83 -12.74 -22.25
N THR A 32 -22.41 -12.62 -21.07
CA THR A 32 -21.91 -11.72 -20.03
C THR A 32 -20.57 -12.25 -19.55
N THR A 33 -19.49 -11.62 -19.99
CA THR A 33 -18.16 -11.86 -19.43
C THR A 33 -18.13 -11.30 -18.01
N LEU A 34 -18.15 -12.19 -17.03
CA LEU A 34 -17.86 -11.81 -15.65
C LEU A 34 -16.37 -11.49 -15.56
N LEU A 35 -16.01 -10.19 -15.52
CA LEU A 35 -14.64 -9.78 -15.26
C LEU A 35 -14.26 -10.21 -13.85
N ALA A 36 -13.35 -11.17 -13.74
CA ALA A 36 -12.73 -11.52 -12.46
C ALA A 36 -12.00 -10.28 -11.90
N ALA A 37 -12.07 -10.07 -10.58
CA ALA A 37 -11.32 -8.98 -9.95
C ALA A 37 -9.82 -9.18 -10.21
N GLU A 38 -9.12 -8.11 -10.58
CA GLU A 38 -7.68 -8.18 -10.89
C GLU A 38 -6.87 -8.48 -9.63
N ILE A 39 -5.96 -9.45 -9.71
CA ILE A 39 -5.01 -9.76 -8.64
C ILE A 39 -3.91 -8.68 -8.64
N ILE A 40 -3.67 -8.06 -7.48
CA ILE A 40 -2.69 -6.98 -7.30
C ILE A 40 -1.56 -7.35 -6.34
N GLY A 41 -1.63 -8.51 -5.71
CA GLY A 41 -0.66 -8.97 -4.73
C GLY A 41 -1.11 -10.23 -4.01
N LEU A 42 -0.45 -10.52 -2.89
CA LEU A 42 -0.74 -11.67 -2.03
C LEU A 42 -0.61 -11.33 -0.54
N ALA A 43 -1.26 -12.12 0.31
CA ALA A 43 -1.14 -12.05 1.76
C ALA A 43 0.04 -12.91 2.26
N GLU A 44 1.23 -12.31 2.38
CA GLU A 44 2.45 -13.01 2.85
C GLU A 44 2.31 -13.57 4.26
N SER A 45 1.55 -12.89 5.13
CA SER A 45 1.26 -13.40 6.45
C SER A 45 -0.11 -12.96 6.94
N VAL A 46 -0.73 -13.86 7.71
CA VAL A 46 -2.01 -13.64 8.39
C VAL A 46 -1.84 -14.08 9.84
N THR A 47 -2.16 -13.19 10.77
CA THR A 47 -2.18 -13.46 12.21
C THR A 47 -3.61 -13.33 12.70
N ASN A 48 -4.12 -14.39 13.35
CA ASN A 48 -5.50 -14.50 13.81
C ASN A 48 -6.50 -14.29 12.67
N ARG A 49 -7.51 -13.43 12.84
CA ARG A 49 -8.65 -13.33 11.93
C ARG A 49 -8.53 -12.12 11.00
N VAL A 50 -8.38 -12.42 9.71
CA VAL A 50 -8.34 -11.44 8.64
C VAL A 50 -9.34 -11.85 7.58
N THR A 51 -10.17 -10.90 7.12
CA THR A 51 -11.18 -11.16 6.10
C THR A 51 -11.00 -10.23 4.92
N GLY A 52 -11.24 -10.75 3.74
CA GLY A 52 -11.38 -10.01 2.49
C GLY A 52 -12.85 -9.91 2.08
N ASP A 53 -13.16 -8.90 1.28
CA ASP A 53 -14.49 -8.66 0.73
C ASP A 53 -14.31 -8.17 -0.70
N ILE A 54 -14.66 -9.03 -1.65
CA ILE A 54 -14.52 -8.80 -3.08
C ILE A 54 -15.93 -8.63 -3.63
N SER A 55 -16.29 -7.40 -3.99
CA SER A 55 -17.60 -7.08 -4.56
C SER A 55 -18.78 -7.55 -3.69
N GLY A 56 -18.65 -7.48 -2.36
CA GLY A 56 -19.67 -7.89 -1.39
C GLY A 56 -19.57 -9.36 -0.95
N ILE A 57 -18.68 -10.15 -1.57
CA ILE A 57 -18.46 -11.55 -1.18
C ILE A 57 -17.33 -11.58 -0.16
N ARG A 58 -17.69 -11.87 1.10
CA ARG A 58 -16.74 -11.98 2.20
C ARG A 58 -16.07 -13.35 2.21
N ARG A 59 -14.76 -13.36 2.49
CA ARG A 59 -13.94 -14.56 2.66
C ARG A 59 -12.93 -14.39 3.79
N GLU A 60 -12.46 -15.49 4.36
CA GLU A 60 -11.26 -15.45 5.20
C GLU A 60 -10.02 -15.35 4.31
N LEU A 61 -9.07 -14.51 4.74
CA LEU A 61 -7.76 -14.43 4.10
C LEU A 61 -6.85 -15.46 4.78
N ALA A 62 -6.26 -16.34 3.97
CA ALA A 62 -5.20 -17.24 4.41
C ALA A 62 -3.82 -16.71 3.97
N PRO A 63 -2.71 -17.18 4.56
CA PRO A 63 -1.39 -16.99 3.98
C PRO A 63 -1.37 -17.43 2.51
N ASP A 64 -0.61 -16.70 1.69
CA ASP A 64 -0.45 -16.88 0.24
C ASP A 64 -1.74 -16.68 -0.59
N ALA A 65 -2.84 -16.25 0.03
CA ALA A 65 -4.04 -15.89 -0.71
C ALA A 65 -3.80 -14.63 -1.55
N ASP A 66 -4.24 -14.68 -2.81
CA ASP A 66 -4.27 -13.52 -3.70
C ASP A 66 -5.09 -12.38 -3.08
N VAL A 67 -4.64 -11.14 -3.24
CA VAL A 67 -5.42 -9.94 -2.93
C VAL A 67 -5.76 -9.19 -4.21
N HIS A 68 -6.98 -8.65 -4.25
CA HIS A 68 -7.58 -8.14 -5.47
C HIS A 68 -7.79 -6.64 -5.42
N ARG A 69 -7.82 -6.04 -6.61
CA ARG A 69 -8.27 -4.67 -6.83
C ARG A 69 -9.68 -4.48 -6.26
N ASN A 70 -9.89 -3.35 -5.59
CA ASN A 70 -11.12 -2.96 -4.89
C ASN A 70 -11.51 -3.87 -3.72
N GLU A 71 -10.66 -4.81 -3.30
CA GLU A 71 -10.92 -5.66 -2.15
C GLU A 71 -10.87 -4.84 -0.85
N ILE A 72 -11.81 -5.11 0.06
CA ILE A 72 -11.78 -4.54 1.41
C ILE A 72 -11.19 -5.56 2.37
N ILE A 73 -10.00 -5.28 2.88
CA ILE A 73 -9.31 -6.10 3.86
C ILE A 73 -9.62 -5.59 5.27
N ARG A 74 -9.96 -6.51 6.17
CA ARG A 74 -10.28 -6.22 7.57
C ARG A 74 -9.50 -7.13 8.50
N THR A 75 -8.92 -6.54 9.53
CA THR A 75 -8.30 -7.27 10.65
C THR A 75 -9.16 -7.09 11.90
N GLU A 76 -9.31 -8.16 12.68
CA GLU A 76 -10.00 -8.07 13.97
C GLU A 76 -9.10 -7.57 15.10
N ALA A 77 -9.60 -7.63 16.33
CA ALA A 77 -8.76 -7.46 17.51
C ALA A 77 -7.63 -8.50 17.50
N GLN A 78 -6.45 -8.10 18.00
CA GLN A 78 -5.26 -8.97 18.07
C GLN A 78 -4.83 -9.56 16.72
N SER A 79 -5.33 -9.04 15.59
CA SER A 79 -5.07 -9.59 14.26
C SER A 79 -4.17 -8.67 13.46
N ALA A 80 -3.39 -9.24 12.55
CA ALA A 80 -2.49 -8.50 11.68
C ALA A 80 -2.32 -9.23 10.35
N THR A 81 -1.96 -8.50 9.30
CA THR A 81 -1.56 -9.12 8.03
C THR A 81 -0.49 -8.30 7.34
N ARG A 82 0.38 -8.99 6.61
CA ARG A 82 1.32 -8.41 5.67
C ARG A 82 0.89 -8.77 4.27
N LEU A 83 0.65 -7.75 3.45
CA LEU A 83 0.33 -7.86 2.04
C LEU A 83 1.54 -7.41 1.23
N ARG A 84 1.87 -8.18 0.20
CA ARG A 84 2.89 -7.86 -0.80
C ARG A 84 2.20 -7.59 -2.12
N PHE A 85 2.40 -6.40 -2.67
CA PHE A 85 1.90 -6.07 -4.00
C PHE A 85 2.88 -6.49 -5.09
N ALA A 86 2.39 -6.59 -6.32
CA ALA A 86 3.17 -7.02 -7.49
C ALA A 86 4.42 -6.15 -7.76
N ASP A 87 4.38 -4.87 -7.40
CA ASP A 87 5.52 -3.95 -7.52
C ASP A 87 6.52 -4.05 -6.34
N ARG A 88 6.33 -5.04 -5.47
CA ARG A 88 7.06 -5.28 -4.23
C ARG A 88 6.77 -4.32 -3.08
N SER A 89 5.75 -3.46 -3.18
CA SER A 89 5.31 -2.66 -2.04
C SER A 89 4.83 -3.55 -0.88
N ASP A 90 5.12 -3.11 0.34
CA ASP A 90 4.80 -3.79 1.60
C ASP A 90 3.68 -3.02 2.30
N LEU A 91 2.52 -3.64 2.50
CA LEU A 91 1.44 -3.09 3.30
C LEU A 91 1.20 -3.99 4.50
N ARG A 92 1.34 -3.45 5.71
CA ARG A 92 1.01 -4.14 6.95
C ARG A 92 -0.19 -3.50 7.59
N LEU A 93 -1.15 -4.33 7.99
CA LEU A 93 -2.32 -3.90 8.73
C LEU A 93 -2.21 -4.38 10.17
N GLY A 94 -2.40 -3.44 11.10
CA GLY A 94 -2.47 -3.74 12.51
C GLY A 94 -3.88 -4.14 12.95
N PRO A 95 -4.12 -4.28 14.26
CA PRO A 95 -5.41 -4.65 14.79
C PRO A 95 -6.52 -3.67 14.42
N GLN A 96 -7.74 -4.20 14.31
CA GLN A 96 -8.96 -3.43 14.07
C GLN A 96 -8.90 -2.50 12.86
N ALA A 97 -8.11 -2.87 11.85
CA ALA A 97 -7.94 -2.10 10.64
C ALA A 97 -9.00 -2.48 9.59
N GLN A 98 -9.37 -1.49 8.79
CA GLN A 98 -10.14 -1.73 7.57
C GLN A 98 -9.61 -0.82 6.47
N ILE A 99 -9.10 -1.44 5.42
CA ILE A 99 -8.55 -0.78 4.25
C ILE A 99 -9.26 -1.26 3.00
N ARG A 100 -9.52 -0.34 2.07
CA ARG A 100 -9.93 -0.67 0.71
C ARG A 100 -8.75 -0.47 -0.24
N LEU A 101 -8.42 -1.53 -0.98
CA LEU A 101 -7.33 -1.55 -1.95
C LEU A 101 -7.85 -1.00 -3.29
N ASP A 102 -8.12 0.30 -3.34
CA ASP A 102 -8.59 0.92 -4.58
C ASP A 102 -7.50 0.90 -5.63
N ALA A 103 -7.92 0.76 -6.89
CA ALA A 103 -7.03 1.11 -7.97
C ALA A 103 -7.81 1.73 -9.12
N PHE A 104 -7.66 3.04 -9.25
CA PHE A 104 -7.88 3.90 -10.42
C PHE A 104 -7.54 5.33 -9.96
N VAL A 105 -6.81 6.19 -10.67
CA VAL A 105 -6.61 6.41 -12.11
C VAL A 105 -5.21 7.03 -12.32
N PHE A 106 -4.54 6.71 -13.44
CA PHE A 106 -3.84 7.73 -14.20
C PHE A 106 -4.57 8.06 -15.50
N SER A 107 -4.91 9.33 -15.61
CA SER A 107 -4.94 10.09 -16.83
C SER A 107 -4.20 11.37 -16.46
N GLY A 108 -2.89 11.41 -16.69
CA GLY A 108 -2.04 12.59 -16.48
C GLY A 108 -0.88 12.51 -15.47
N ASN A 109 -1.06 12.10 -14.18
CA ASN A 109 0.01 11.93 -13.13
C ASN A 109 -0.34 10.82 -12.05
N ALA A 110 0.52 9.81 -11.71
CA ALA A 110 0.12 8.40 -11.42
C ALA A 110 0.36 7.99 -10.00
N GLY A 111 -0.72 7.56 -9.33
CA GLY A 111 -0.61 6.76 -8.14
C GLY A 111 -1.77 5.81 -7.87
N SER A 112 -1.45 4.73 -7.16
CA SER A 112 -2.33 3.80 -6.46
C SER A 112 -2.87 4.45 -5.19
N ALA A 113 -4.19 4.34 -4.96
CA ALA A 113 -4.84 4.91 -3.79
C ALA A 113 -5.31 3.80 -2.85
N MET A 114 -4.99 3.91 -1.57
CA MET A 114 -5.49 3.02 -0.54
C MET A 114 -6.36 3.82 0.43
N ASN A 115 -7.53 3.30 0.81
CA ASN A 115 -8.42 4.01 1.74
C ASN A 115 -8.44 3.31 3.10
N LEU A 116 -7.73 3.86 4.07
CA LEU A 116 -7.75 3.39 5.44
C LEU A 116 -8.90 4.08 6.20
N SER A 117 -9.91 3.31 6.57
CA SER A 117 -11.09 3.82 7.28
C SER A 117 -10.94 3.83 8.79
N ARG A 118 -10.14 2.91 9.35
CA ARG A 118 -9.86 2.78 10.79
C ARG A 118 -8.64 1.88 11.02
N GLY A 119 -8.09 1.94 12.23
CA GLY A 119 -6.96 1.12 12.68
C GLY A 119 -5.61 1.74 12.34
N ALA A 120 -4.62 0.89 12.15
CA ALA A 120 -3.25 1.28 11.84
C ALA A 120 -2.70 0.51 10.66
N LEU A 121 -1.83 1.15 9.87
CA LEU A 121 -1.04 0.50 8.85
C LEU A 121 0.41 0.97 8.87
N ARG A 122 1.27 0.15 8.28
CA ARG A 122 2.58 0.54 7.78
C ARG A 122 2.61 0.29 6.29
N PHE A 123 3.10 1.25 5.52
CA PHE A 123 3.31 1.09 4.09
C PHE A 123 4.74 1.43 3.73
N VAL A 124 5.36 0.61 2.89
CA VAL A 124 6.68 0.87 2.30
C VAL A 124 6.57 0.63 0.81
N SER A 125 6.83 1.68 0.01
CA SER A 125 6.79 1.56 -1.45
C SER A 125 7.88 0.61 -1.97
N GLY A 126 7.53 -0.21 -2.95
CA GLY A 126 8.46 -1.05 -3.70
C GLY A 126 9.08 -0.33 -4.89
N ASN A 127 9.21 -1.04 -6.01
CA ASN A 127 9.84 -0.55 -7.24
C ASN A 127 8.86 0.19 -8.17
N GLY A 128 7.64 0.49 -7.71
CA GLY A 128 6.69 1.29 -8.46
C GLY A 128 7.21 2.71 -8.72
N PRO A 129 6.58 3.47 -9.64
CA PRO A 129 6.96 4.85 -9.92
C PRO A 129 6.96 5.70 -8.64
N THR A 130 7.96 6.55 -8.45
CA THR A 130 7.99 7.46 -7.29
C THR A 130 6.84 8.47 -7.39
N GLY A 131 6.20 8.80 -6.25
CA GLY A 131 5.01 9.66 -6.25
C GLY A 131 3.69 8.92 -6.50
N SER A 132 3.74 7.59 -6.62
CA SER A 132 2.59 6.78 -7.02
C SER A 132 1.75 6.19 -5.90
N TYR A 133 1.86 6.68 -4.67
CA TYR A 133 1.03 6.16 -3.60
C TYR A 133 0.31 7.27 -2.86
N GLN A 134 -0.99 7.06 -2.66
CA GLN A 134 -1.82 7.89 -1.82
C GLN A 134 -2.55 7.02 -0.80
N ILE A 135 -2.54 7.45 0.46
CA ILE A 135 -3.33 6.85 1.52
C ILE A 135 -4.39 7.87 1.91
N LYS A 136 -5.64 7.53 1.68
CA LYS A 136 -6.80 8.34 2.05
C LYS A 136 -7.36 7.85 3.38
N THR A 137 -7.73 8.78 4.23
CA THR A 137 -8.39 8.54 5.50
C THR A 137 -9.60 9.48 5.61
N PRO A 138 -10.54 9.24 6.55
CA PRO A 138 -11.61 10.20 6.81
C PRO A 138 -11.13 11.59 7.25
N VAL A 139 -9.87 11.72 7.66
CA VAL A 139 -9.30 12.96 8.23
C VAL A 139 -8.38 13.69 7.26
N ALA A 140 -7.54 12.96 6.53
CA ALA A 140 -6.50 13.49 5.66
C ALA A 140 -6.17 12.56 4.48
N THR A 141 -5.60 13.15 3.44
CA THR A 141 -4.95 12.43 2.33
C THR A 141 -3.43 12.53 2.51
N ILE A 142 -2.75 11.39 2.47
CA ILE A 142 -1.31 11.27 2.57
C ILE A 142 -0.75 10.91 1.20
N GLY A 143 0.01 11.79 0.59
CA GLY A 143 0.77 11.51 -0.64
C GLY A 143 2.19 11.04 -0.31
N LEU A 144 2.65 9.98 -0.98
CA LEU A 144 3.95 9.35 -0.74
C LEU A 144 4.87 9.54 -1.94
N ARG A 145 6.14 9.91 -1.70
CA ARG A 145 7.19 10.09 -2.72
C ARG A 145 8.38 9.18 -2.39
N GLY A 146 8.29 7.91 -2.81
CA GLY A 146 9.33 6.89 -2.55
C GLY A 146 9.52 6.61 -1.07
N THR A 147 8.43 6.28 -0.36
CA THR A 147 8.33 6.53 1.09
C THR A 147 7.86 5.31 1.86
N GLY A 148 8.45 5.12 3.05
CA GLY A 148 7.91 4.31 4.12
C GLY A 148 7.17 5.18 5.14
N VAL A 149 5.93 4.85 5.48
CA VAL A 149 5.14 5.56 6.50
C VAL A 149 4.42 4.62 7.45
N ASP A 150 4.24 5.07 8.68
CA ASP A 150 3.20 4.57 9.57
C ASP A 150 2.00 5.51 9.55
N VAL A 151 0.80 4.96 9.54
CA VAL A 151 -0.44 5.72 9.64
C VAL A 151 -1.32 5.09 10.71
N VAL A 152 -1.73 5.89 11.70
CA VAL A 152 -2.60 5.45 12.80
C VAL A 152 -3.82 6.36 12.87
N LEU A 153 -5.02 5.79 12.80
CA LEU A 153 -6.25 6.51 13.10
C LEU A 153 -6.68 6.22 14.53
N ARG A 154 -6.81 7.28 15.34
CA ARG A 154 -7.27 7.17 16.73
C ARG A 154 -8.04 8.42 17.13
N SER A 155 -9.21 8.24 17.73
CA SER A 155 -10.02 9.33 18.30
C SER A 155 -10.30 10.48 17.31
N GLY A 156 -10.66 10.16 16.06
CA GLY A 156 -10.96 11.16 15.03
C GLY A 156 -9.75 11.94 14.50
N ARG A 157 -8.54 11.48 14.82
CA ARG A 157 -7.27 12.04 14.37
C ARG A 157 -6.48 11.00 13.59
N VAL A 158 -5.59 11.48 12.74
CA VAL A 158 -4.60 10.66 12.03
C VAL A 158 -3.20 11.09 12.42
N PHE A 159 -2.37 10.13 12.77
CA PHE A 159 -0.96 10.30 13.07
C PHE A 159 -0.17 9.63 11.96
N VAL A 160 0.68 10.40 11.29
CA VAL A 160 1.51 9.93 10.18
C VAL A 160 2.97 10.07 10.59
N THR A 161 3.72 8.98 10.61
CA THR A 161 5.15 8.99 10.93
C THR A 161 5.94 8.62 9.69
N LEU A 162 6.95 9.41 9.36
CA LEU A 162 7.84 9.14 8.23
C LEU A 162 8.94 8.15 8.64
N LEU A 163 9.07 7.04 7.90
CA LEU A 163 10.10 6.02 8.13
C LEU A 163 11.30 6.22 7.20
N GLU A 164 11.03 6.61 5.96
CA GLU A 164 12.02 6.84 4.89
C GLU A 164 11.36 7.64 3.76
N GLY A 165 12.11 8.46 3.03
CA GLY A 165 11.61 9.23 1.88
C GLY A 165 10.93 10.54 2.28
N ALA A 166 9.85 10.92 1.59
CA ALA A 166 9.07 12.11 1.91
C ALA A 166 7.57 11.89 1.75
N ALA A 167 6.78 12.34 2.74
CA ALA A 167 5.33 12.30 2.70
C ALA A 167 4.73 13.71 2.74
N ARG A 168 3.53 13.87 2.21
CA ARG A 168 2.73 15.10 2.32
C ARG A 168 1.36 14.75 2.90
N VAL A 169 1.02 15.34 4.03
CA VAL A 169 -0.28 15.14 4.71
C VAL A 169 -1.15 16.36 4.44
N CYS A 170 -2.25 16.17 3.73
CA CYS A 170 -3.20 17.23 3.39
C CYS A 170 -4.56 16.97 4.03
N VAL A 171 -5.14 17.98 4.66
CA VAL A 171 -6.52 17.97 5.16
C VAL A 171 -7.44 18.76 4.22
N GLY A 172 -8.76 18.64 4.41
CA GLY A 172 -9.72 19.47 3.68
C GLY A 172 -9.42 20.96 3.80
N GLY A 173 -9.69 21.73 2.74
CA GLY A 173 -9.40 23.17 2.69
C GLY A 173 -7.98 23.53 2.24
N GLY A 174 -7.21 22.56 1.74
CA GLY A 174 -5.91 22.80 1.08
C GLY A 174 -4.71 22.97 2.02
N GLN A 175 -4.90 22.81 3.34
CA GLN A 175 -3.80 22.80 4.30
C GLN A 175 -3.01 21.50 4.17
N CYS A 176 -1.71 21.62 3.91
CA CYS A 176 -0.80 20.49 3.77
C CYS A 176 0.46 20.70 4.61
N THR A 177 1.00 19.61 5.15
CA THR A 177 2.27 19.58 5.86
C THR A 177 3.16 18.51 5.25
N ASP A 178 4.40 18.89 4.95
CA ASP A 178 5.42 17.96 4.45
C ASP A 178 6.17 17.30 5.61
N LEU A 179 6.41 15.99 5.48
CA LEU A 179 7.33 15.24 6.32
C LEU A 179 8.51 14.85 5.45
N VAL A 180 9.68 15.37 5.80
CA VAL A 180 10.94 15.13 5.08
C VAL A 180 12.03 14.53 5.97
N ASN A 181 11.91 14.66 7.30
CA ASN A 181 12.85 14.08 8.22
C ASN A 181 12.38 12.70 8.69
N ARG A 182 13.29 11.75 8.70
CA ARG A 182 13.05 10.41 9.21
C ARG A 182 12.65 10.47 10.70
N CYS A 183 11.60 9.73 11.04
CA CYS A 183 10.99 9.68 12.37
C CYS A 183 10.41 11.01 12.88
N ASP A 184 10.14 11.97 11.99
CA ASP A 184 9.15 13.01 12.28
C ASP A 184 7.74 12.46 12.08
N TYR A 185 6.77 13.09 12.76
CA TYR A 185 5.36 12.81 12.60
C TYR A 185 4.55 14.09 12.36
N VAL A 186 3.37 13.90 11.77
CA VAL A 186 2.30 14.90 11.71
C VAL A 186 1.05 14.32 12.32
N GLU A 187 0.42 15.12 13.17
CA GLU A 187 -0.95 14.90 13.63
C GLU A 187 -1.91 15.77 12.81
N ALA A 188 -2.95 15.16 12.27
CA ALA A 188 -4.04 15.87 11.62
C ALA A 188 -5.40 15.50 12.23
N GLY A 189 -6.29 16.48 12.32
CA GLY A 189 -7.62 16.36 12.93
C GLY A 189 -8.37 17.70 12.94
N GLY A 190 -9.70 17.66 12.94
CA GLY A 190 -10.52 18.87 13.00
C GLY A 190 -10.26 19.87 11.85
N GLY A 191 -9.91 19.37 10.66
CA GLY A 191 -9.61 20.21 9.49
C GLY A 191 -8.24 20.90 9.52
N ARG A 192 -7.33 20.49 10.40
CA ARG A 192 -5.97 21.04 10.48
C ARG A 192 -4.92 19.93 10.47
N ALA A 193 -3.82 20.16 9.76
CA ALA A 193 -2.59 19.39 9.88
C ALA A 193 -1.60 20.21 10.72
N GLN A 194 -1.11 19.65 11.82
CA GLN A 194 -0.09 20.30 12.64
C GLN A 194 1.25 20.31 11.92
N PRO A 195 2.16 21.27 12.22
CA PRO A 195 3.53 21.21 11.74
C PRO A 195 4.21 19.88 12.08
N ALA A 196 5.13 19.43 11.24
CA ALA A 196 5.91 18.23 11.50
C ALA A 196 6.75 18.40 12.78
N ARG A 197 6.81 17.36 13.60
CA ARG A 197 7.54 17.35 14.88
C ARG A 197 8.29 16.03 15.05
N PRO A 198 9.41 16.00 15.79
CA PRO A 198 10.08 14.75 16.13
C PRO A 198 9.18 13.80 16.92
N LEU A 199 9.19 12.52 16.56
CA LEU A 199 8.44 11.48 17.27
C LEU A 199 8.84 11.42 18.75
N ASN A 200 7.85 11.25 19.62
CA ASN A 200 8.03 11.08 21.05
C ASN A 200 7.11 9.98 21.60
N SER A 201 7.28 9.63 22.88
CA SER A 201 6.58 8.52 23.56
C SER A 201 5.05 8.68 23.70
N THR A 202 4.51 9.87 23.49
CA THR A 202 3.07 10.12 23.60
C THR A 202 2.30 9.92 22.29
N VAL A 203 3.02 9.83 21.16
CA VAL A 203 2.43 9.74 19.83
C VAL A 203 2.06 8.29 19.51
N PRO A 204 0.81 8.01 19.11
CA PRO A 204 0.44 6.69 18.61
C PRO A 204 1.24 6.33 17.35
N THR A 205 1.91 5.17 17.38
CA THR A 205 2.64 4.61 16.23
C THR A 205 2.08 3.26 15.84
N PHE A 206 2.39 2.80 14.62
CA PHE A 206 2.03 1.45 14.19
C PHE A 206 2.60 0.39 15.14
N ASN A 207 3.86 0.54 15.58
CA ASN A 207 4.49 -0.38 16.52
C ASN A 207 3.85 -0.39 17.91
N SER A 208 3.23 0.73 18.35
CA SER A 208 2.47 0.76 19.60
C SER A 208 1.09 0.08 19.49
N ALA A 209 0.56 -0.03 18.28
CA ALA A 209 -0.77 -0.61 18.02
C ALA A 209 -0.70 -2.09 17.60
N CYS A 210 0.41 -2.53 16.98
CA CYS A 210 0.58 -3.84 16.39
C CYS A 210 1.77 -4.57 17.02
N SER A 211 1.49 -5.66 17.72
CA SER A 211 2.49 -6.57 18.30
C SER A 211 2.50 -7.93 17.60
N GLY A 212 3.69 -8.51 17.42
CA GLY A 212 3.88 -9.85 16.86
C GLY A 212 4.50 -9.87 15.46
N THR A 213 4.70 -11.08 14.93
CA THR A 213 5.45 -11.32 13.69
C THR A 213 4.82 -10.67 12.46
N GLY A 214 3.49 -10.55 12.41
CA GLY A 214 2.76 -9.89 11.32
C GLY A 214 2.97 -8.37 11.21
N CYS A 215 3.44 -7.73 12.29
CA CYS A 215 3.71 -6.29 12.35
C CYS A 215 5.14 -5.96 11.93
N GLY A 216 6.05 -6.92 12.11
CA GLY A 216 7.49 -6.85 11.94
C GLY A 216 8.19 -5.76 12.78
N GLN A 217 9.43 -5.42 12.39
CA GLN A 217 10.36 -4.70 13.26
C GLN A 217 9.97 -3.24 13.56
N VAL A 218 10.46 -2.71 14.69
CA VAL A 218 10.37 -1.29 15.02
C VAL A 218 11.35 -0.51 14.15
N VAL A 219 10.84 0.48 13.40
CA VAL A 219 11.67 1.31 12.49
C VAL A 219 12.01 2.65 13.13
N CYS A 220 10.99 3.29 13.72
CA CYS A 220 11.13 4.46 14.56
C CYS A 220 10.66 4.09 15.97
N ALA A 221 11.60 4.06 16.92
CA ALA A 221 11.27 3.92 18.33
C ALA A 221 10.99 5.31 18.90
N SER A 222 9.97 5.43 19.75
CA SER A 222 9.64 6.67 20.47
C SER A 222 10.61 6.99 21.62
N SER A 223 11.79 6.36 21.61
CA SER A 223 12.88 6.62 22.56
C SER A 223 13.57 7.91 22.14
N ALA A 224 13.63 8.85 23.08
CA ALA A 224 14.36 10.10 22.95
C ALA A 224 15.79 9.88 22.40
N ALA A 225 16.26 10.88 21.64
CA ALA A 225 17.46 10.89 20.81
C ALA A 225 17.28 10.19 19.46
N ALA A 226 17.06 11.00 18.43
CA ALA A 226 17.57 10.68 17.11
C ALA A 226 19.02 10.20 17.28
N PRO A 227 19.46 9.10 16.64
CA PRO A 227 20.88 8.82 16.58
C PRO A 227 21.54 10.04 15.95
N SER A 228 22.38 10.74 16.73
CA SER A 228 23.32 11.70 16.16
C SER A 228 24.03 10.99 15.02
N PRO A 229 24.28 11.65 13.86
CA PRO A 229 25.10 11.05 12.84
C PRO A 229 26.46 10.73 13.48
N SER A 230 26.73 9.43 13.68
CA SER A 230 28.03 8.99 14.15
C SER A 230 29.07 9.59 13.22
N PRO A 231 30.13 10.26 13.73
CA PRO A 231 31.22 10.69 12.88
C PRO A 231 31.78 9.43 12.22
N SER A 232 31.75 9.39 10.89
CA SER A 232 32.44 8.39 10.09
C SER A 232 33.86 8.29 10.63
N ARG A 233 34.16 7.14 11.23
CA ARG A 233 35.48 6.82 11.77
C ARG A 233 36.47 6.87 10.59
N ALA A 234 37.25 7.94 10.54
CA ALA A 234 38.46 8.00 9.75
C ALA A 234 39.34 6.81 10.15
N GLY A 235 39.60 5.93 9.19
CA GLY A 235 40.28 4.67 9.46
C GLY A 235 40.22 3.68 8.30
N THR A 236 40.47 4.15 7.09
CA THR A 236 40.90 3.25 6.01
C THR A 236 42.19 3.83 5.44
N PRO A 237 43.33 3.11 5.52
CA PRO A 237 44.55 3.53 4.87
C PRO A 237 44.31 3.67 3.37
N ALA A 238 44.73 4.80 2.80
CA ALA A 238 44.70 5.03 1.37
C ALA A 238 45.47 3.91 0.65
N ALA A 239 44.83 3.31 -0.36
CA ALA A 239 45.55 2.55 -1.37
C ALA A 239 46.55 3.48 -2.08
N PRO A 240 47.75 3.01 -2.45
CA PRO A 240 48.71 3.84 -3.16
C PRO A 240 48.13 4.32 -4.49
N GLY A 241 48.10 5.64 -4.64
CA GLY A 241 47.57 6.34 -5.81
C GLY A 241 48.37 6.03 -7.07
N TYR A 242 47.65 5.88 -8.17
CA TYR A 242 48.22 5.93 -9.51
C TYR A 242 48.45 7.40 -9.88
N ASP A 243 49.64 7.73 -10.37
CA ASP A 243 50.02 9.04 -10.91
C ASP A 243 50.08 8.94 -12.44
N PRO A 244 49.19 9.63 -13.19
CA PRO A 244 49.21 9.59 -14.65
C PRO A 244 50.05 10.68 -15.31
N THR A 245 50.84 11.47 -14.57
CA THR A 245 51.54 12.62 -15.16
C THR A 245 53.02 12.63 -14.81
N GLY A 246 53.78 11.81 -15.56
CA GLY A 246 55.21 11.97 -15.68
C GLY A 246 55.57 13.39 -16.16
N GLY A 247 56.41 14.08 -15.40
CA GLY A 247 56.80 15.45 -15.72
C GLY A 247 57.93 15.96 -14.84
N SER A 248 59.15 15.55 -15.16
CA SER A 248 60.39 16.14 -14.66
C SER A 248 60.53 17.60 -15.07
N ALA A 249 60.75 18.51 -14.12
CA ALA A 249 61.67 19.68 -14.20
C ALA A 249 61.39 20.62 -13.02
N LYS A 250 62.35 20.85 -12.12
CA LYS A 250 63.42 21.86 -12.18
C LYS A 250 62.91 23.32 -12.19
N GLY A 251 63.31 24.06 -11.14
CA GLY A 251 63.75 25.44 -11.28
C GLY A 251 62.99 26.48 -10.44
N GLY A 252 63.73 27.10 -9.52
CA GLY A 252 63.82 28.56 -9.50
C GLY A 252 62.96 29.32 -8.49
N ASP A 253 63.61 29.67 -7.38
CA ASP A 253 63.79 31.04 -6.85
C ASP A 253 62.57 31.93 -6.52
N GLY A 254 62.60 32.53 -5.31
CA GLY A 254 61.87 33.77 -5.05
C GLY A 254 61.53 34.08 -3.58
N SER A 255 62.53 34.55 -2.83
CA SER A 255 62.52 35.45 -1.66
C SER A 255 61.19 35.90 -1.02
N SER A 256 61.14 35.91 0.33
CA SER A 256 61.31 37.14 1.15
C SER A 256 60.78 37.01 2.60
N SER A 257 61.48 37.71 3.51
CA SER A 257 61.14 38.10 4.90
C SER A 257 61.23 37.00 5.96
N GLY A 258 61.85 37.17 7.13
CA GLY A 258 62.52 38.31 7.75
C GLY A 258 62.56 38.06 9.28
N GLY A 259 63.61 38.51 9.97
CA GLY A 259 63.56 38.78 11.41
C GLY A 259 64.40 37.90 12.34
N GLY A 260 65.58 38.43 12.72
CA GLY A 260 65.92 38.73 14.13
C GLY A 260 66.43 37.63 15.06
N GLY A 261 67.62 37.82 15.63
CA GLY A 261 67.99 37.21 16.92
C GLY A 261 69.49 37.00 17.14
N LYS A 262 70.12 37.88 17.91
CA LYS A 262 71.52 37.81 18.39
C LYS A 262 71.74 36.66 19.38
N GLY A 263 72.97 36.13 19.45
CA GLY A 263 73.39 35.36 20.63
C GLY A 263 74.77 34.71 20.56
N ARG A 264 75.79 35.48 20.92
CA ARG A 264 77.12 35.12 21.47
C ARG A 264 78.10 34.29 20.63
#